data_AF-A0A3P6T9W2-F1
#
_entry.id   AF-A0A3P6T9W2-F1
#
_cell.length_a   1.000
_cell.length_b   1.000
_cell.length_c   1.000
_cell.angle_alpha   90.00
_cell.angle_beta   90.00
_cell.angle_gamma   90.00
#
_symmetry.space_group_name_H-M   'P 1'
#
loop_
_entity.id
_entity.type
_entity.pdbx_description
1 polymer ?
#
loop_
_entity_poly.entity_id
_entity_poly.type
_entity_poly.pdbx_seq_one_letter_code
_entity_poly.pdbx_strand_id
1 'polypeptide(L)'
;VMIFFIITMISVVIQNAACGVYQNSLYGLVAIFPPQYTNAILIGSNLCGIVVSIIDIITLVATNNIKAAAFFYFFASLMAILACFGSLFVLERLDFYKYYKQKATEKMEKKKLSGMTKEKNGINEIELNANCKIIEYTDTLNNDDADLLELNFQMKLRLYYSVFKKPQPKWLVVPVVVQAVFIPLMLSCNFRPEQRTWGIWIHDTWIYIAIVITMSTCCGYFSSLAMMYAPKQVEASKSTIAGMITALFLIFGVVCGTLFTFAVLWFIDCLGPLQPSEF
;
A
#
# COMPACT_ATOMS: atom_id res chain seq x y z
N VAL A 1 27.34 14.88 -21.31
CA VAL A 1 25.97 14.31 -21.47
C VAL A 1 25.91 12.85 -21.02
N MET A 2 26.72 11.94 -21.59
CA MET A 2 26.72 10.51 -21.21
C MET A 2 27.03 10.25 -19.72
N ILE A 3 28.03 10.92 -19.15
CA ILE A 3 28.38 10.77 -17.71
C ILE A 3 27.21 11.21 -16.81
N PHE A 4 26.58 12.35 -17.11
CA PHE A 4 25.41 12.84 -16.37
C PHE A 4 24.23 11.86 -16.45
N PHE A 5 23.99 11.29 -17.64
CA PHE A 5 22.96 10.27 -17.84
C PHE A 5 23.23 9.00 -17.00
N ILE A 6 24.46 8.47 -17.02
CA ILE A 6 24.84 7.28 -16.24
C ILE A 6 24.68 7.55 -14.74
N ILE A 7 25.17 8.69 -14.25
CA ILE A 7 25.03 9.08 -12.84
C ILE A 7 23.55 9.14 -12.43
N THR A 8 22.71 9.75 -13.28
CA THR A 8 21.27 9.87 -13.03
C THR A 8 20.60 8.49 -13.01
N MET A 9 20.97 7.59 -13.91
CA MET A 9 20.40 6.24 -13.91
C MET A 9 20.83 5.42 -12.68
N ILE A 10 22.09 5.50 -12.28
CA ILE A 10 22.59 4.82 -11.07
C ILE A 10 21.88 5.37 -9.83
N SER A 11 21.72 6.68 -9.71
CA SER A 11 21.04 7.28 -8.56
C SER A 11 19.56 6.87 -8.49
N VAL A 12 18.87 6.80 -9.63
CA VAL A 12 17.50 6.30 -9.71
C VAL A 12 17.41 4.85 -9.26
N VAL A 13 18.35 3.98 -9.65
CA VAL A 13 18.37 2.57 -9.20
C VAL A 13 18.55 2.49 -7.69
N ILE A 14 19.50 3.23 -7.12
CA ILE A 14 19.74 3.26 -5.67
C ILE A 14 18.50 3.78 -4.92
N GLN A 15 17.88 4.85 -5.41
CA GLN A 15 16.69 5.43 -4.82
C GLN A 15 15.53 4.43 -4.80
N ASN A 16 15.28 3.72 -5.91
CA ASN A 16 14.23 2.71 -5.99
C ASN A 16 14.51 1.50 -5.09
N ALA A 17 15.77 1.07 -4.98
CA ALA A 17 16.15 0.01 -4.06
C ALA A 17 15.89 0.40 -2.59
N ALA A 18 16.30 1.61 -2.20
CA ALA A 18 16.05 2.14 -0.86
C ALA A 18 14.55 2.29 -0.56
N CYS A 19 13.77 2.84 -1.51
CA CYS A 19 12.31 2.94 -1.39
C CYS A 19 11.65 1.56 -1.26
N GLY A 20 12.12 0.56 -2.02
CA GLY A 20 11.64 -0.81 -1.93
C GLY A 20 11.88 -1.42 -0.55
N VAL A 21 13.08 -1.26 0.02
CA VAL A 21 13.41 -1.75 1.38
C VAL A 21 12.55 -1.04 2.43
N TYR A 22 12.42 0.28 2.33
CA TYR A 22 11.61 1.09 3.24
C TYR A 22 10.14 0.66 3.22
N GLN A 23 9.56 0.55 2.01
CA GLN A 23 8.16 0.18 1.82
C GLN A 23 7.86 -1.24 2.33
N ASN A 24 8.74 -2.22 2.04
CA ASN A 24 8.59 -3.59 2.54
C ASN A 24 8.66 -3.66 4.07
N SER A 25 9.63 -2.96 4.67
CA SER A 25 9.79 -2.91 6.13
C SER A 25 8.59 -2.25 6.81
N LEU A 26 8.09 -1.15 6.23
CA LEU A 26 6.92 -0.44 6.73
C LEU A 26 5.67 -1.32 6.67
N TYR A 27 5.43 -2.04 5.57
CA TYR A 27 4.31 -2.98 5.47
C TYR A 27 4.43 -4.17 6.44
N GLY A 28 5.65 -4.63 6.73
CA GLY A 28 5.90 -5.61 7.80
C GLY A 28 5.56 -5.07 9.19
N LEU A 29 5.92 -3.83 9.49
CA LEU A 29 5.60 -3.18 10.76
C LEU A 29 4.08 -3.01 10.94
N VAL A 30 3.39 -2.45 9.93
CA VAL A 30 1.95 -2.16 10.06
C VAL A 30 1.05 -3.39 10.03
N ALA A 31 1.54 -4.54 9.55
CA ALA A 31 0.81 -5.80 9.57
C ALA A 31 0.40 -6.23 11.00
N ILE A 32 1.16 -5.81 12.01
CA ILE A 32 0.90 -6.07 13.43
C ILE A 32 -0.30 -5.24 13.93
N PHE A 33 -0.49 -4.05 13.38
CA PHE A 33 -1.51 -3.09 13.77
C PHE A 33 -2.87 -3.39 13.13
N PRO A 34 -3.96 -2.76 13.58
CA PRO A 34 -5.26 -2.86 12.92
C PRO A 34 -5.18 -2.51 11.42
N PRO A 35 -6.01 -3.13 10.56
CA PRO A 35 -5.96 -2.97 9.10
C PRO A 35 -6.14 -1.52 8.61
N GLN A 36 -6.68 -0.64 9.46
CA GLN A 36 -6.87 0.78 9.18
C GLN A 36 -5.53 1.52 8.97
N TYR A 37 -4.46 1.09 9.66
CA TYR A 37 -3.13 1.70 9.54
C TYR A 37 -2.43 1.35 8.23
N THR A 38 -2.63 0.14 7.72
CA THR A 38 -2.18 -0.23 6.37
C THR A 38 -2.86 0.69 5.35
N ASN A 39 -4.19 0.84 5.43
CA ASN A 39 -4.93 1.73 4.53
C ASN A 39 -4.46 3.20 4.60
N ALA A 40 -4.09 3.69 5.78
CA ALA A 40 -3.54 5.04 5.94
C ALA A 40 -2.21 5.24 5.17
N ILE A 41 -1.33 4.24 5.15
CA ILE A 41 -0.08 4.27 4.37
C ILE A 41 -0.36 4.35 2.86
N LEU A 42 -1.32 3.55 2.39
CA LEU A 42 -1.72 3.53 0.98
C LEU A 42 -2.33 4.86 0.54
N ILE A 43 -3.22 5.44 1.36
CA ILE A 43 -3.77 6.79 1.13
C ILE A 43 -2.64 7.83 1.10
N GLY A 44 -1.67 7.74 2.01
CA GLY A 44 -0.50 8.62 2.05
C GLY A 44 0.34 8.56 0.77
N SER A 45 0.56 7.37 0.20
CA SER A 45 1.25 7.23 -1.10
C SER A 45 0.50 7.90 -2.24
N ASN A 46 -0.83 7.70 -2.31
CA ASN A 46 -1.64 8.32 -3.36
C ASN A 46 -1.68 9.85 -3.21
N LEU A 47 -1.79 10.35 -1.97
CA LEU A 47 -1.78 11.78 -1.68
C LEU A 47 -0.44 12.42 -2.01
N CYS A 48 0.67 11.73 -1.74
CA CYS A 48 2.02 12.19 -2.11
C CYS A 48 2.11 12.47 -3.61
N GLY A 49 1.60 11.57 -4.46
CA GLY A 49 1.57 11.78 -5.91
C GLY A 49 0.79 13.03 -6.32
N ILE A 50 -0.37 13.25 -5.73
CA ILE A 50 -1.19 14.46 -5.98
C ILE A 50 -0.44 15.73 -5.56
N VAL A 51 0.18 15.73 -4.38
CA VAL A 51 0.96 16.87 -3.88
C VAL A 51 2.13 17.19 -4.80
N VAL A 52 2.86 16.17 -5.26
CA VAL A 52 3.98 16.34 -6.21
C VAL A 52 3.48 16.91 -7.53
N SER A 53 2.37 16.41 -8.09
CA SER A 53 1.79 16.95 -9.32
C SER A 53 1.33 18.40 -9.18
N ILE A 54 0.75 18.78 -8.04
CA ILE A 54 0.35 20.16 -7.76
C ILE A 54 1.58 21.07 -7.67
N ILE A 55 2.62 20.65 -6.96
CA ILE A 55 3.89 21.41 -6.86
C ILE A 55 4.49 21.62 -8.25
N ASP A 56 4.45 20.60 -9.10
CA ASP A 56 4.98 20.68 -10.47
C ASP A 56 4.23 21.71 -11.32
N ILE A 57 2.90 21.66 -11.32
CA ILE A 57 2.04 22.63 -12.03
C ILE A 57 2.27 24.06 -11.51
N ILE A 58 2.31 24.24 -10.18
CA ILE A 58 2.56 25.56 -9.58
C ILE A 58 3.94 26.07 -9.99
N THR A 59 4.96 25.21 -9.98
CA THR A 59 6.33 25.61 -10.34
C THR A 59 6.42 26.03 -11.81
N LEU A 60 5.75 25.29 -12.70
CA LEU A 60 5.65 25.60 -14.12
C LEU A 60 4.98 26.96 -14.38
N VAL A 61 3.93 27.30 -13.62
CA VAL A 61 3.21 28.57 -13.76
C VAL A 61 3.95 29.73 -13.10
N ALA A 62 4.59 29.50 -11.96
CA ALA A 62 5.21 30.55 -11.15
C ALA A 62 6.57 31.00 -11.69
N THR A 63 7.29 30.17 -12.45
CA THR A 63 8.69 30.43 -12.78
C THR A 63 9.07 30.02 -14.20
N ASN A 64 9.57 30.99 -14.97
CA ASN A 64 10.19 30.77 -16.28
C ASN A 64 11.72 30.54 -16.21
N ASN A 65 12.32 30.70 -15.02
CA ASN A 65 13.76 30.59 -14.79
C ASN A 65 14.14 29.25 -14.14
N ILE A 66 14.96 28.45 -14.82
CA ILE A 66 15.40 27.11 -14.35
C ILE A 66 15.97 27.15 -12.92
N LYS A 67 16.69 28.21 -12.55
CA LYS A 67 17.29 28.37 -11.22
C LYS A 67 16.25 28.57 -10.11
N ALA A 68 15.21 29.35 -10.36
CA ALA A 68 14.14 29.58 -9.38
C ALA A 68 13.25 28.33 -9.26
N ALA A 69 13.02 27.59 -10.35
CA ALA A 69 12.30 26.33 -10.31
C ALA A 69 13.03 25.31 -9.44
N ALA A 70 14.35 25.17 -9.63
CA ALA A 70 15.18 24.31 -8.79
C ALA A 70 15.09 24.67 -7.30
N PHE A 71 15.08 25.97 -6.97
CA PHE A 71 14.91 26.43 -5.59
C PHE A 71 13.58 25.96 -4.97
N PHE A 72 12.45 26.06 -5.70
CA PHE A 72 11.16 25.58 -5.21
C PHE A 72 11.14 24.06 -4.98
N TYR A 73 11.72 23.25 -5.87
CA TYR A 73 11.81 21.80 -5.68
C TYR A 73 12.69 21.42 -4.47
N PHE A 74 13.83 22.09 -4.28
CA PHE A 74 14.68 21.87 -3.11
C PHE A 74 13.99 22.27 -1.81
N PHE A 75 13.28 23.41 -1.80
CA PHE A 75 12.54 23.87 -0.64
C PHE A 75 11.41 22.91 -0.25
N ALA A 76 10.62 22.44 -1.23
CA ALA A 76 9.58 21.44 -1.00
C ALA A 76 10.16 20.12 -0.45
N SER A 77 11.30 19.67 -0.98
CA SER A 77 11.99 18.47 -0.51
C SER A 77 12.49 18.62 0.93
N LEU A 78 13.04 19.79 1.29
CA LEU A 78 13.47 20.09 2.66
C LEU A 78 12.30 20.05 3.64
N MET A 79 11.15 20.63 3.27
CA MET A 79 9.93 20.58 4.09
C MET A 79 9.43 19.16 4.29
N ALA A 80 9.43 18.34 3.24
CA ALA A 80 9.04 16.94 3.33
C ALA A 80 9.95 16.14 4.27
N ILE A 81 11.27 16.36 4.21
CA ILE A 81 12.24 15.70 5.10
C ILE A 81 12.01 16.10 6.56
N LEU A 82 11.83 17.40 6.83
CA LEU A 82 11.56 17.89 8.19
C LEU A 82 10.25 17.32 8.76
N ALA A 83 9.19 17.28 7.95
CA ALA A 83 7.93 16.67 8.35
C ALA A 83 8.07 15.16 8.62
N CYS A 84 8.83 14.45 7.79
CA CYS A 84 9.13 13.02 7.99
C CYS A 84 9.90 12.79 9.30
N PHE A 85 10.96 13.55 9.53
CA PHE A 85 11.77 13.43 10.75
C PHE A 85 10.96 13.74 12.01
N GLY A 86 10.16 14.82 11.99
CA GLY A 86 9.27 15.17 13.09
C GLY A 86 8.24 14.07 13.37
N SER A 87 7.66 13.47 12.33
CA SER A 87 6.68 12.39 12.47
C SER A 87 7.29 11.13 13.11
N LEU A 88 8.55 10.80 12.81
CA LEU A 88 9.25 9.68 13.46
C LEU A 88 9.43 9.93 14.95
N PHE A 89 9.86 11.14 15.32
CA PHE A 89 10.04 11.50 16.72
C PHE A 89 8.73 11.45 17.51
N VAL A 90 7.63 11.93 16.92
CA VAL A 90 6.29 11.85 17.52
C VAL A 90 5.83 10.40 17.63
N LEU A 91 6.03 9.58 16.59
CA LEU A 91 5.60 8.17 16.56
C LEU A 91 6.22 7.36 17.72
N GLU A 92 7.50 7.57 18.01
CA GLU A 92 8.18 6.87 19.12
C GLU A 92 7.72 7.34 20.51
N ARG A 93 7.20 8.57 20.61
CA ARG A 93 6.69 9.14 21.86
C ARG A 93 5.26 8.71 22.18
N LEU A 94 4.47 8.30 21.19
CA LEU A 94 3.06 7.90 21.38
C LEU A 94 2.93 6.61 22.20
N ASP A 95 2.18 6.67 23.29
CA ASP A 95 1.92 5.50 24.14
C ASP A 95 1.10 4.42 23.42
N PHE A 96 0.27 4.82 22.46
CA PHE A 96 -0.42 3.91 21.55
C PHE A 96 0.55 3.01 20.77
N TYR A 97 1.64 3.58 20.25
CA TYR A 97 2.64 2.83 19.50
C TYR A 97 3.36 1.82 20.41
N LYS A 98 3.71 2.24 21.63
CA LYS A 98 4.31 1.37 22.66
C LYS A 98 3.37 0.21 23.04
N TYR A 99 2.08 0.49 23.26
CA TYR A 99 1.07 -0.51 23.61
C TYR A 99 0.94 -1.62 22.56
N TYR A 100 0.76 -1.26 21.28
CA TYR A 100 0.62 -2.27 20.22
C TYR A 100 1.92 -3.05 19.96
N LYS A 101 3.08 -2.38 20.08
CA LYS A 101 4.38 -3.04 19.98
C LYS A 101 4.58 -4.05 21.11
N GLN A 102 4.29 -3.68 22.36
CA GLN A 102 4.41 -4.55 23.53
C GLN A 102 3.44 -5.74 23.46
N LYS A 103 2.16 -5.48 23.18
CA LYS A 103 1.12 -6.52 23.02
C LYS A 103 1.44 -7.52 21.91
N ALA A 104 2.10 -7.07 20.85
CA ALA A 104 2.57 -7.96 19.78
C ALA A 104 3.72 -8.85 20.25
N THR A 105 4.72 -8.29 20.93
CA THR A 105 5.85 -9.03 21.51
C THR A 105 5.37 -10.06 22.53
N GLU A 106 4.50 -9.68 23.46
CA GLU A 106 3.94 -10.58 24.49
C GLU A 106 3.18 -11.76 23.88
N LYS A 107 2.39 -11.53 22.81
CA LYS A 107 1.71 -12.61 22.08
C LYS A 107 2.70 -13.57 21.42
N MET A 108 3.83 -13.07 20.91
CA MET A 108 4.88 -13.93 20.34
C MET A 108 5.59 -14.75 21.42
N GLU A 109 5.89 -14.15 22.57
CA GLU A 109 6.57 -14.82 23.69
C GLU A 109 5.69 -15.88 24.35
N LYS A 110 4.43 -15.57 24.67
CA LYS A 110 3.46 -16.54 25.21
C LYS A 110 3.29 -17.75 24.31
N LYS A 111 3.39 -17.57 22.99
CA LYS A 111 3.24 -18.66 22.02
C LYS A 111 4.52 -19.49 21.81
N LYS A 112 5.71 -18.86 21.86
CA LYS A 112 6.99 -19.60 21.94
C LYS A 112 7.05 -20.44 23.21
N LEU A 113 6.63 -19.86 24.33
CA LEU A 113 6.52 -20.57 25.61
C LEU A 113 5.52 -21.72 25.48
N SER A 114 4.30 -21.49 25.00
CA SER A 114 3.30 -22.55 24.75
C SER A 114 3.77 -23.66 23.80
N GLY A 115 4.58 -23.33 22.79
CA GLY A 115 5.19 -24.30 21.88
C GLY A 115 6.23 -25.20 22.55
N MET A 116 7.10 -24.64 23.40
CA MET A 116 8.04 -25.43 24.23
C MET A 116 7.34 -26.16 25.38
N THR A 117 6.24 -25.60 25.89
CA THR A 117 5.44 -26.14 26.98
C THR A 117 4.60 -27.34 26.55
N LYS A 118 4.14 -27.42 25.29
CA LYS A 118 3.43 -28.61 24.77
C LYS A 118 4.27 -29.89 24.76
N GLU A 119 5.59 -29.79 24.83
CA GLU A 119 6.51 -30.93 25.00
C GLU A 119 6.70 -31.31 26.47
N LYS A 120 6.38 -30.42 27.43
CA LYS A 120 6.65 -30.59 28.87
C LYS A 120 5.41 -30.66 29.78
N ASN A 121 4.22 -30.27 29.30
CA ASN A 121 3.02 -30.08 30.12
C ASN A 121 1.92 -31.14 29.92
N GLY A 122 2.27 -32.43 29.90
CA GLY A 122 1.28 -33.48 30.19
C GLY A 122 0.81 -33.50 31.65
N ILE A 123 1.51 -32.79 32.57
CA ILE A 123 1.37 -33.00 34.03
C ILE A 123 0.97 -31.72 34.80
N ASN A 124 1.18 -30.50 34.28
CA ASN A 124 1.00 -29.25 35.06
C ASN A 124 -0.22 -28.39 34.67
N GLU A 125 -1.10 -28.87 33.78
CA GLU A 125 -2.25 -28.08 33.27
C GLU A 125 -3.38 -27.85 34.28
N ILE A 126 -3.48 -28.66 35.34
CA ILE A 126 -4.65 -28.66 36.23
C ILE A 126 -4.55 -27.54 37.30
N GLU A 127 -3.35 -27.22 37.78
CA GLU A 127 -3.15 -26.29 38.91
C GLU A 127 -3.06 -24.82 38.48
N LEU A 128 -2.64 -24.54 37.23
CA LEU A 128 -2.50 -23.19 36.69
C LEU A 128 -3.85 -22.59 36.24
N ASN A 129 -4.79 -23.44 35.83
CA ASN A 129 -6.09 -23.03 35.29
C ASN A 129 -7.01 -22.47 36.39
N ALA A 130 -6.83 -22.91 37.64
CA ALA A 130 -7.57 -22.40 38.81
C ALA A 130 -7.11 -20.99 39.21
N ASN A 131 -5.79 -20.73 39.21
CA ASN A 131 -5.24 -19.44 39.64
C ASN A 131 -5.37 -18.36 38.56
N CYS A 132 -5.32 -18.72 37.26
CA CYS A 132 -5.43 -17.76 36.16
C CYS A 132 -6.84 -17.15 36.04
N LYS A 133 -7.89 -17.93 36.33
CA LYS A 133 -9.29 -17.46 36.31
C LYS A 133 -9.58 -16.40 37.38
N ILE A 134 -8.94 -16.51 38.55
CA ILE A 134 -9.13 -15.56 39.66
C ILE A 134 -8.46 -14.21 39.35
N ILE A 135 -7.32 -14.23 38.65
CA ILE A 135 -6.61 -13.01 38.23
C ILE A 135 -7.38 -12.28 37.13
N GLU A 136 -7.96 -12.99 36.17
CA GLU A 136 -8.76 -12.43 35.06
C GLU A 136 -10.06 -11.77 35.55
N TYR A 137 -10.64 -12.26 36.65
CA TYR A 137 -11.82 -11.68 37.30
C TYR A 137 -11.49 -10.47 38.19
N THR A 138 -10.22 -10.31 38.60
CA THR A 138 -9.77 -9.21 39.46
C THR A 138 -9.33 -7.98 38.64
N ASP A 139 -8.80 -8.19 37.43
CA ASP A 139 -8.46 -7.11 36.49
C ASP A 139 -9.68 -6.48 35.80
N THR A 140 -10.82 -7.17 35.79
CA THR A 140 -12.06 -6.70 35.15
C THR A 140 -12.86 -5.71 36.02
N LEU A 141 -12.68 -5.70 37.35
CA LEU A 141 -13.40 -4.80 38.27
C LEU A 141 -12.72 -3.44 38.48
N ASN A 142 -11.45 -3.27 38.08
CA ASN A 142 -10.65 -2.08 38.37
C ASN A 142 -10.56 -1.06 37.21
N ASN A 143 -11.04 -1.39 36.01
CA ASN A 143 -10.91 -0.55 34.81
C ASN A 143 -12.20 0.20 34.40
N ASP A 144 -13.33 -0.06 35.05
CA ASP A 144 -14.65 0.30 34.50
C ASP A 144 -14.97 1.82 34.46
N ASP A 145 -14.38 2.67 35.32
CA ASP A 145 -14.75 4.10 35.36
C ASP A 145 -13.91 5.01 34.44
N ALA A 146 -12.68 4.62 34.09
CA ALA A 146 -11.80 5.40 33.20
C ALA A 146 -11.89 4.94 31.73
N ASP A 147 -12.25 3.69 31.48
CA ASP A 147 -12.39 3.13 30.12
C ASP A 147 -13.65 3.63 29.39
N LEU A 148 -14.70 4.05 30.12
CA LEU A 148 -15.99 4.44 29.53
C LEU A 148 -15.93 5.67 28.61
N LEU A 149 -15.01 6.61 28.86
CA LEU A 149 -14.88 7.82 28.02
C LEU A 149 -14.03 7.56 26.76
N GLU A 150 -12.95 6.76 26.89
CA GLU A 150 -12.08 6.33 25.79
C GLU A 150 -12.81 5.35 24.86
N LEU A 151 -13.63 4.44 25.42
CA LEU A 151 -14.49 3.52 24.67
C LEU A 151 -15.50 4.27 23.82
N ASN A 152 -16.09 5.36 24.31
CA ASN A 152 -17.09 6.11 23.55
C ASN A 152 -16.48 6.84 22.32
N PHE A 153 -15.24 7.30 22.41
CA PHE A 153 -14.52 7.89 21.27
C PHE A 153 -14.09 6.82 20.25
N GLN A 154 -13.56 5.69 20.73
CA GLN A 154 -13.19 4.54 19.91
C GLN A 154 -14.41 3.87 19.24
N MET A 155 -15.56 3.85 19.91
CA MET A 155 -16.81 3.32 19.38
C MET A 155 -17.41 4.22 18.29
N LYS A 156 -17.37 5.56 18.43
CA LYS A 156 -17.77 6.49 17.36
C LYS A 156 -16.92 6.34 16.10
N LEU A 157 -15.60 6.16 16.26
CA LEU A 157 -14.68 5.91 15.15
C LEU A 157 -14.92 4.53 14.49
N ARG A 158 -15.22 3.49 15.29
CA ARG A 158 -15.61 2.16 14.81
C ARG A 158 -16.96 2.18 14.09
N LEU A 159 -17.93 2.98 14.52
CA LEU A 159 -19.24 3.13 13.87
C LEU A 159 -19.11 3.81 12.50
N TYR A 160 -18.29 4.86 12.40
CA TYR A 160 -17.95 5.49 11.12
C TYR A 160 -17.26 4.50 10.15
N TYR A 161 -16.37 3.65 10.68
CA TYR A 161 -15.70 2.60 9.89
C TYR A 161 -16.61 1.41 9.53
N SER A 162 -17.61 1.10 10.37
CA SER A 162 -18.57 0.00 10.18
C SER A 162 -19.59 0.29 9.08
N VAL A 163 -19.87 1.57 8.78
CA VAL A 163 -20.78 1.96 7.69
C VAL A 163 -20.20 1.57 6.33
N PHE A 164 -18.87 1.55 6.17
CA PHE A 164 -18.21 0.90 5.04
C PHE A 164 -17.97 -0.59 5.35
N LYS A 165 -19.04 -1.37 5.31
CA LYS A 165 -19.01 -2.84 5.39
C LYS A 165 -18.11 -3.39 4.27
N LYS A 166 -16.83 -3.63 4.59
CA LYS A 166 -15.83 -4.00 3.60
C LYS A 166 -16.17 -5.36 2.97
N PRO A 167 -15.99 -5.54 1.64
CA PRO A 167 -16.39 -6.77 0.96
C PRO A 167 -15.62 -7.97 1.50
N GLN A 168 -16.26 -9.14 1.52
CA GLN A 168 -15.61 -10.38 1.93
C GLN A 168 -14.41 -10.71 1.02
N PRO A 169 -13.33 -11.30 1.55
CA PRO A 169 -12.09 -11.53 0.80
C PRO A 169 -12.27 -12.40 -0.46
N LYS A 170 -13.34 -13.21 -0.53
CA LYS A 170 -13.66 -14.05 -1.70
C LYS A 170 -13.98 -13.24 -2.97
N TRP A 171 -14.55 -12.05 -2.82
CA TRP A 171 -14.93 -11.20 -3.96
C TRP A 171 -13.80 -10.30 -4.47
N LEU A 172 -12.62 -10.37 -3.85
CA LEU A 172 -11.46 -9.57 -4.23
C LEU A 172 -10.82 -10.01 -5.56
N VAL A 173 -11.04 -11.26 -5.98
CA VAL A 173 -10.47 -11.82 -7.23
C VAL A 173 -11.18 -11.25 -8.48
N VAL A 174 -12.49 -11.00 -8.39
CA VAL A 174 -13.31 -10.47 -9.48
C VAL A 174 -12.73 -9.18 -10.09
N PRO A 175 -12.41 -8.13 -9.31
CA PRO A 175 -11.85 -6.90 -9.87
C PRO A 175 -10.45 -7.07 -10.48
N VAL A 176 -9.64 -8.02 -10.01
CA VAL A 176 -8.33 -8.32 -10.62
C VAL A 176 -8.51 -8.92 -12.02
N VAL A 177 -9.49 -9.82 -12.19
CA VAL A 177 -9.82 -10.38 -13.50
C VAL A 177 -10.39 -9.31 -14.42
N VAL A 178 -11.31 -8.48 -13.91
CA VAL A 178 -11.86 -7.35 -14.67
C VAL A 178 -10.75 -6.40 -15.13
N GLN A 179 -9.76 -6.11 -14.28
CA GLN A 179 -8.59 -5.30 -14.66
C GLN A 179 -7.79 -5.88 -15.82
N ALA A 180 -7.58 -7.21 -15.84
CA ALA A 180 -6.91 -7.86 -16.95
C ALA A 180 -7.69 -7.74 -18.27
N VAL A 181 -9.02 -7.71 -18.22
CA VAL A 181 -9.91 -7.49 -19.39
C VAL A 181 -9.88 -6.04 -19.88
N PHE A 182 -9.59 -5.07 -19.01
CA PHE A 182 -9.43 -3.67 -19.45
C PHE A 182 -8.18 -3.45 -20.32
N ILE A 183 -7.16 -4.32 -20.23
CA ILE A 183 -5.94 -4.22 -21.05
C ILE A 183 -6.22 -4.40 -22.56
N PRO A 184 -6.89 -5.48 -23.04
CA PRO A 184 -7.26 -5.61 -24.44
C PRO A 184 -8.28 -4.57 -24.91
N LEU A 185 -9.12 -4.06 -23.98
CA LEU A 185 -10.05 -2.98 -24.28
C LEU A 185 -9.30 -1.66 -24.55
N MET A 186 -8.30 -1.33 -23.73
CA MET A 186 -7.41 -0.19 -23.92
C MET A 186 -6.60 -0.29 -25.22
N LEU A 187 -6.19 -1.50 -25.60
CA LEU A 187 -5.54 -1.77 -26.89
C LEU A 187 -6.44 -1.47 -28.09
N SER A 188 -7.75 -1.59 -27.93
CA SER A 188 -8.73 -1.37 -29.00
C SER A 188 -9.15 0.11 -29.15
N CYS A 189 -8.75 0.97 -28.21
CA CYS A 189 -8.93 2.42 -28.25
C CYS A 189 -7.87 3.11 -29.12
N ASN A 190 -8.10 4.38 -29.49
CA ASN A 190 -7.18 5.20 -30.31
C ASN A 190 -5.86 5.58 -29.60
N PHE A 191 -5.01 4.59 -29.34
CA PHE A 191 -3.68 4.72 -28.75
C PHE A 191 -2.61 4.59 -29.85
N ARG A 192 -1.78 5.63 -30.04
CA ARG A 192 -0.73 5.76 -31.08
C ARG A 192 -1.23 5.54 -32.52
N PRO A 193 -1.91 6.51 -33.14
CA PRO A 193 -2.47 6.35 -34.49
C PRO A 193 -1.42 6.18 -35.60
N GLU A 194 -0.22 6.78 -35.47
CA GLU A 194 0.78 6.84 -36.57
C GLU A 194 1.59 5.56 -36.81
N GLN A 195 1.72 4.68 -35.82
CA GLN A 195 2.61 3.50 -35.88
C GLN A 195 1.84 2.17 -35.84
N ARG A 196 0.51 2.23 -35.79
CA ARG A 196 -0.36 1.12 -35.44
C ARG A 196 -0.85 0.36 -36.67
N THR A 197 -0.80 -0.96 -36.60
CA THR A 197 -1.32 -1.86 -37.65
C THR A 197 -2.65 -2.52 -37.26
N TRP A 198 -3.03 -2.47 -35.97
CA TRP A 198 -4.26 -3.11 -35.45
C TRP A 198 -5.51 -2.21 -35.57
N GLY A 199 -6.67 -2.80 -35.85
CA GLY A 199 -7.94 -2.05 -36.02
C GLY A 199 -8.39 -1.28 -34.77
N ILE A 200 -9.00 -0.11 -34.96
CA ILE A 200 -9.54 0.75 -33.89
C ILE A 200 -11.04 0.48 -33.78
N TRP A 201 -11.55 0.27 -32.56
CA TRP A 201 -12.98 0.05 -32.31
C TRP A 201 -13.62 1.24 -31.60
N ILE A 202 -12.84 1.98 -30.79
CA ILE A 202 -13.30 3.15 -30.03
C ILE A 202 -12.47 4.36 -30.47
N HIS A 203 -13.11 5.24 -31.24
CA HIS A 203 -12.48 6.47 -31.76
C HIS A 203 -12.57 7.66 -30.80
N ASP A 204 -13.53 7.63 -29.87
CA ASP A 204 -13.80 8.75 -28.96
C ASP A 204 -12.80 8.82 -27.79
N THR A 205 -12.09 9.95 -27.69
CA THR A 205 -11.07 10.22 -26.66
C THR A 205 -11.65 10.33 -25.26
N TRP A 206 -12.88 10.81 -25.10
CA TRP A 206 -13.52 10.94 -23.79
C TRP A 206 -13.86 9.59 -23.18
N ILE A 207 -14.29 8.64 -24.02
CA ILE A 207 -14.55 7.25 -23.60
C ILE A 207 -13.24 6.63 -23.09
N TYR A 208 -12.14 6.82 -23.80
CA TYR A 208 -10.81 6.37 -23.37
C TYR A 208 -10.41 6.97 -22.01
N ILE A 209 -10.57 8.29 -21.83
CA ILE A 209 -10.26 8.96 -20.56
C ILE A 209 -11.14 8.42 -19.42
N ALA A 210 -12.45 8.23 -19.65
CA ALA A 210 -13.37 7.69 -18.66
C ALA A 210 -12.99 6.27 -18.23
N ILE A 211 -12.53 5.43 -19.17
CA ILE A 211 -12.03 4.08 -18.88
C ILE A 211 -10.77 4.15 -18.00
N VAL A 212 -9.81 5.01 -18.33
CA VAL A 212 -8.57 5.17 -17.56
C VAL A 212 -8.84 5.65 -16.13
N ILE A 213 -9.73 6.62 -15.95
CA ILE A 213 -10.11 7.13 -14.61
C ILE A 213 -10.77 6.01 -13.79
N THR A 214 -11.73 5.30 -14.39
CA THR A 214 -12.42 4.18 -13.74
C THR A 214 -11.44 3.08 -13.34
N MET A 215 -10.53 2.72 -14.24
CA MET A 215 -9.51 1.70 -14.01
C MET A 215 -8.54 2.11 -12.88
N SER A 216 -8.06 3.36 -12.89
CA SER A 216 -7.13 3.89 -11.89
C SER A 216 -7.75 3.90 -10.49
N THR A 217 -8.98 4.40 -10.38
CA THR A 217 -9.73 4.43 -9.11
C THR A 217 -10.02 3.03 -8.57
N CYS A 218 -10.45 2.09 -9.43
CA CYS A 218 -10.62 0.69 -9.05
C CYS A 218 -9.30 0.05 -8.60
N CYS A 219 -8.22 0.24 -9.35
CA CYS A 219 -6.90 -0.35 -9.04
C CYS A 219 -6.37 0.10 -7.67
N GLY A 220 -6.43 1.40 -7.37
CA GLY A 220 -5.99 1.93 -6.08
C GLY A 220 -6.81 1.38 -4.90
N TYR A 221 -8.13 1.29 -5.06
CA TYR A 221 -9.02 0.78 -4.01
C TYR A 221 -8.79 -0.72 -3.74
N PHE A 222 -8.77 -1.55 -4.78
CA PHE A 222 -8.62 -3.00 -4.63
C PHE A 222 -7.20 -3.40 -4.19
N SER A 223 -6.16 -2.70 -4.65
CA SER A 223 -4.80 -2.93 -4.16
C SER A 223 -4.69 -2.63 -2.67
N SER A 224 -5.32 -1.55 -2.20
CA SER A 224 -5.36 -1.22 -0.77
C SER A 224 -6.08 -2.27 0.06
N LEU A 225 -7.22 -2.79 -0.42
CA LEU A 225 -7.93 -3.89 0.23
C LEU A 225 -7.11 -5.18 0.26
N ALA A 226 -6.40 -5.51 -0.82
CA ALA A 226 -5.54 -6.70 -0.89
C ALA A 226 -4.42 -6.64 0.15
N MET A 227 -3.68 -5.52 0.19
CA MET A 227 -2.59 -5.33 1.15
C MET A 227 -3.05 -5.30 2.60
N MET A 228 -4.29 -4.89 2.83
CA MET A 228 -4.89 -4.86 4.15
C MET A 228 -5.38 -6.24 4.63
N TYR A 229 -5.94 -7.06 3.73
CA TYR A 229 -6.48 -8.38 4.08
C TYR A 229 -5.41 -9.46 4.17
N ALA A 230 -4.39 -9.45 3.31
CA ALA A 230 -3.42 -10.54 3.22
C ALA A 230 -2.69 -10.83 4.54
N PRO A 231 -2.17 -9.84 5.31
CA PRO A 231 -1.47 -10.11 6.57
C PRO A 231 -2.40 -10.56 7.71
N LYS A 232 -3.72 -10.43 7.54
CA LYS A 232 -4.74 -10.82 8.53
C LYS A 232 -5.29 -12.21 8.30
N GLN A 233 -5.05 -12.81 7.14
CA GLN A 233 -5.38 -14.21 6.88
C GLN A 233 -4.39 -15.16 7.57
N VAL A 234 -3.23 -14.65 7.98
CA VAL A 234 -2.24 -15.39 8.74
C VAL A 234 -2.33 -15.04 10.21
N GLU A 235 -1.78 -15.93 11.03
CA GLU A 235 -1.64 -15.67 12.45
C GLU A 235 -0.78 -14.43 12.75
N ALA A 236 -1.09 -13.71 13.83
CA ALA A 236 -0.41 -12.49 14.24
C ALA A 236 1.12 -12.63 14.33
N SER A 237 1.64 -13.80 14.74
CA SER A 237 3.09 -14.07 14.79
C SER A 237 3.76 -14.10 13.41
N LYS A 238 3.03 -14.44 12.35
CA LYS A 238 3.52 -14.49 10.96
C LYS A 238 3.07 -13.28 10.14
N SER A 239 2.25 -12.40 10.71
CA SER A 239 1.66 -11.24 10.03
C SER A 239 2.70 -10.28 9.45
N THR A 240 3.80 -10.02 10.17
CA THR A 240 4.91 -9.20 9.68
C THR A 240 5.50 -9.74 8.38
N ILE A 241 5.83 -11.04 8.36
CA ILE A 241 6.39 -11.70 7.17
C ILE A 241 5.36 -11.72 6.04
N ALA A 242 4.09 -12.00 6.35
CA ALA A 242 3.03 -11.95 5.34
C ALA A 242 2.83 -10.54 4.75
N GLY A 243 2.98 -9.48 5.56
CA GLY A 243 2.99 -8.09 5.10
C GLY A 243 4.12 -7.81 4.13
N MET A 244 5.33 -8.24 4.46
CA MET A 244 6.51 -8.12 3.60
C MET A 244 6.34 -8.90 2.28
N ILE A 245 5.86 -10.14 2.33
CA ILE A 245 5.60 -10.97 1.14
C ILE A 245 4.53 -10.32 0.25
N THR A 246 3.46 -9.79 0.85
CA THR A 246 2.39 -9.11 0.09
C THR A 246 2.92 -7.88 -0.65
N ALA A 247 3.77 -7.09 -0.01
CA ALA A 247 4.42 -5.94 -0.64
C ALA A 247 5.39 -6.36 -1.76
N LEU A 248 6.13 -7.46 -1.59
CA LEU A 248 6.98 -8.03 -2.62
C LEU A 248 6.19 -8.45 -3.86
N PHE A 249 5.05 -9.14 -3.69
CA PHE A 249 4.19 -9.53 -4.80
C PHE A 249 3.60 -8.33 -5.55
N LEU A 250 3.29 -7.24 -4.84
CA LEU A 250 2.87 -6.00 -5.47
C LEU A 250 3.97 -5.43 -6.38
N ILE A 251 5.20 -5.31 -5.89
CA ILE A 251 6.35 -4.80 -6.66
C ILE A 251 6.63 -5.71 -7.86
N PHE A 252 6.58 -7.03 -7.65
CA PHE A 252 6.75 -8.01 -8.72
C PHE A 252 5.70 -7.83 -9.83
N GLY A 253 4.44 -7.59 -9.45
CA GLY A 253 3.36 -7.28 -10.39
C GLY A 253 3.65 -6.04 -11.24
N VAL A 254 4.18 -4.97 -10.63
CA VAL A 254 4.58 -3.74 -11.35
C VAL A 254 5.71 -4.02 -12.35
N VAL A 255 6.73 -4.79 -11.95
CA VAL A 255 7.84 -5.17 -12.85
C VAL A 255 7.32 -6.01 -14.02
N CYS A 256 6.51 -7.03 -13.73
CA CYS A 256 5.93 -7.90 -14.75
C CYS A 256 5.04 -7.13 -15.73
N GLY A 257 4.20 -6.21 -15.24
CA GLY A 257 3.37 -5.35 -16.08
C GLY A 257 4.18 -4.37 -16.94
N THR A 258 5.27 -3.84 -16.41
CA THR A 258 6.19 -2.97 -17.17
C THR A 258 6.84 -3.75 -18.32
N LEU A 259 7.28 -4.99 -18.07
CA LEU A 259 7.81 -5.88 -19.12
C LEU A 259 6.74 -6.26 -20.15
N PHE A 260 5.51 -6.54 -19.70
CA PHE A 260 4.40 -6.88 -20.57
C PHE A 260 4.03 -5.74 -21.54
N THR A 261 4.20 -4.48 -21.12
CA THR A 261 3.99 -3.31 -21.99
C THR A 261 4.82 -3.39 -23.27
N PHE A 262 6.06 -3.90 -23.22
CA PHE A 262 6.88 -4.07 -24.43
C PHE A 262 6.30 -5.12 -25.39
N ALA A 263 5.79 -6.24 -24.85
CA ALA A 263 5.14 -7.26 -25.67
C ALA A 263 3.85 -6.73 -26.32
N VAL A 264 3.09 -5.92 -25.58
CA VAL A 264 1.89 -5.25 -26.06
C VAL A 264 2.20 -4.28 -27.20
N LEU A 265 3.22 -3.43 -27.05
CA LEU A 265 3.65 -2.51 -28.11
C LEU A 265 4.09 -3.27 -29.36
N TRP A 266 4.91 -4.31 -29.19
CA TRP A 266 5.31 -5.18 -30.30
C TRP A 266 4.10 -5.81 -31.02
N PHE A 267 3.09 -6.23 -30.28
CA PHE A 267 1.85 -6.77 -30.85
C PHE A 267 1.09 -5.73 -31.68
N ILE A 268 0.94 -4.50 -31.18
CA ILE A 268 0.23 -3.41 -31.89
C ILE A 268 0.94 -3.04 -33.20
N ASP A 269 2.28 -3.06 -33.17
CA ASP A 269 3.09 -2.60 -34.29
C ASP A 269 3.21 -3.69 -35.37
N CYS A 270 3.33 -4.98 -35.00
CA CYS A 270 3.67 -6.07 -35.93
C CYS A 270 2.55 -7.02 -36.34
N LEU A 271 1.45 -7.14 -35.57
CA LEU A 271 0.44 -8.21 -35.76
C LEU A 271 -0.88 -7.73 -36.38
N GLY A 272 -0.96 -6.48 -36.79
CA GLY A 272 -2.15 -5.94 -37.42
C GLY A 272 -2.19 -6.12 -38.95
N PRO A 273 -3.39 -6.30 -39.54
CA PRO A 273 -3.56 -6.45 -40.99
C PRO A 273 -3.48 -5.12 -41.75
N LEU A 274 -3.42 -3.98 -41.06
CA LEU A 274 -3.31 -2.66 -41.68
C LEU A 274 -1.83 -2.31 -41.82
N GLN A 275 -1.40 -1.83 -42.99
CA GLN A 275 -0.10 -1.16 -43.09
C GLN A 275 -0.18 0.14 -42.25
N PRO A 276 0.93 0.61 -41.64
CA PRO A 276 0.96 1.92 -40.99
C PRO A 276 0.56 2.95 -42.05
N SER A 277 -0.69 3.38 -42.00
CA SER A 277 -1.35 4.04 -43.12
C SER A 277 -1.05 5.53 -43.06
N GLU A 278 -0.58 6.02 -44.20
CA GLU A 278 -0.55 7.41 -44.64
C GLU A 278 -1.88 8.12 -44.35
N PHE A 279 -2.04 8.65 -43.12
CA PHE A 279 -3.03 9.65 -42.76
C PHE A 279 -2.35 11.01 -42.60
#